data_AF-K4N4P1-F1
#
_entry.id   AF-K4N4P1-F1
#
_cell.length_a   1.000
_cell.length_b   1.000
_cell.length_c   1.000
_cell.angle_alpha   90.00
_cell.angle_beta   90.00
_cell.angle_gamma   90.00
#
_symmetry.space_group_name_H-M   'P 1'
#
loop_
_entity.id
_entity.type
_entity.pdbx_description
1 polymer ?
#
loop_
_entity_poly.entity_id
_entity_poly.type
_entity_poly.pdbx_seq_one_letter_code
_entity_poly.pdbx_strand_id
1 'polypeptide(L)' 'CKGFFRRSIQKNMVYTCHRDKNCQINKVTRNRCQYCRLQKCFEVGMSKEAVRNDRNKKKKDVKEEVV' A
#
# COMPACT_ATOMS: atom_id res chain seq x y z
N CYS A 1 8.55 -7.37 1.41
CA CYS A 1 7.33 -6.72 0.87
C CYS A 1 6.43 -6.13 1.95
N LYS A 2 6.37 -6.72 3.16
CA LYS A 2 5.61 -6.20 4.33
C LYS A 2 5.57 -4.67 4.49
N GLY A 3 6.73 -4.01 4.59
CA GLY A 3 6.77 -2.55 4.78
C GLY A 3 6.30 -1.73 3.58
N PHE A 4 6.52 -2.23 2.35
CA PHE A 4 5.99 -1.62 1.13
C PHE A 4 4.47 -1.71 1.12
N PHE A 5 3.93 -2.92 1.26
CA PHE A 5 2.47 -3.17 1.28
C PHE A 5 1.77 -2.31 2.34
N ARG A 6 2.26 -2.31 3.58
CA ARG A 6 1.69 -1.49 4.66
C ARG A 6 1.58 -0.02 4.27
N ARG A 7 2.66 0.59 3.76
CA ARG A 7 2.64 2.01 3.36
C ARG A 7 1.72 2.26 2.17
N SER A 8 1.70 1.35 1.20
CA SER A 8 0.82 1.47 0.03
C SER A 8 -0.64 1.46 0.43
N ILE A 9 -1.05 0.58 1.35
CA ILE A 9 -2.42 0.54 1.86
C ILE A 9 -2.76 1.76 2.72
N GLN A 10 -1.94 2.08 3.72
CA GLN A 10 -2.22 3.17 4.68
C GLN A 10 -2.34 4.54 4.00
N LYS A 11 -1.54 4.78 2.96
CA LYS A 11 -1.56 6.05 2.21
C LYS A 11 -2.46 6.00 0.98
N ASN A 12 -3.22 4.92 0.77
CA ASN A 12 -4.01 4.67 -0.44
C ASN A 12 -3.21 4.97 -1.73
N MET A 13 -1.97 4.50 -1.79
CA MET A 13 -1.08 4.73 -2.93
C MET A 13 -1.65 4.06 -4.17
N VAL A 14 -1.80 4.85 -5.23
CA VAL A 14 -2.08 4.35 -6.58
C VAL A 14 -0.78 4.37 -7.37
N TYR A 15 -0.45 3.25 -8.00
CA TYR A 15 0.74 3.13 -8.84
C TYR A 15 0.33 2.82 -10.27
N THR A 16 1.15 3.23 -11.23
CA THR A 16 0.97 2.92 -12.64
C THR A 16 2.09 1.99 -13.11
N CYS A 17 1.77 1.03 -13.96
CA CYS A 17 2.79 0.26 -14.68
C CYS A 17 3.18 1.02 -15.95
N HIS A 18 4.47 1.11 -16.26
CA HIS A 18 4.97 1.72 -17.50
C HIS A 18 5.21 0.68 -18.61
N ARG A 19 4.66 -0.53 -18.45
CA ARG A 19 4.74 -1.67 -19.36
C ARG A 19 3.39 -2.40 -19.34
N ASP A 20 3.36 -3.67 -19.70
CA ASP A 20 2.13 -4.46 -19.87
C ASP A 20 1.59 -5.07 -18.56
N LYS A 21 1.80 -4.40 -17.41
CA LYS A 21 1.31 -4.84 -16.09
C LYS A 21 1.76 -6.25 -15.66
N ASN A 22 2.80 -6.80 -16.29
CA ASN A 22 3.30 -8.16 -16.12
C ASN A 22 4.79 -8.20 -15.69
N CYS A 23 5.26 -7.16 -14.99
CA CYS A 23 6.68 -7.06 -14.62
C CYS A 23 7.09 -8.22 -13.70
N GLN A 24 8.19 -8.90 -14.04
CA GLN A 24 8.81 -9.92 -13.18
C GLN A 24 9.28 -9.32 -11.84
N ILE A 25 8.76 -9.82 -10.71
CA ILE A 25 9.07 -9.34 -9.35
C ILE A 25 9.92 -10.36 -8.61
N ASN A 26 11.21 -10.05 -8.44
CA ASN A 26 12.15 -10.83 -7.63
C ASN A 26 12.95 -9.93 -6.67
N LYS A 27 13.93 -10.47 -5.93
CA LYS A 27 14.71 -9.70 -4.94
C LYS A 27 15.40 -8.46 -5.54
N VAL A 28 15.83 -8.54 -6.79
CA VAL A 28 16.56 -7.49 -7.51
C VAL A 28 15.60 -6.52 -8.22
N THR A 29 14.56 -7.05 -8.89
CA THR A 29 13.70 -6.26 -9.78
C THR A 29 12.48 -5.66 -9.09
N ARG A 30 12.13 -6.09 -7.88
CA ARG A 30 10.89 -5.69 -7.18
C ARG A 30 10.66 -4.19 -7.04
N ASN A 31 11.70 -3.35 -7.08
CA ASN A 31 11.56 -1.90 -6.97
C ASN A 31 11.36 -1.20 -8.33
N ARG A 32 11.55 -1.89 -9.46
CA ARG A 32 11.43 -1.31 -10.81
C ARG A 32 9.99 -0.95 -11.19
N CYS A 33 9.00 -1.63 -10.60
CA CYS A 33 7.59 -1.33 -10.83
C CYS A 33 6.78 -1.52 -9.55
N GLN A 34 6.31 -0.41 -8.98
CA GLN A 34 5.50 -0.43 -7.75
C GLN A 34 4.11 -1.03 -7.98
N TYR A 35 3.50 -0.80 -9.16
CA TYR A 35 2.22 -1.39 -9.53
C TYR A 35 2.27 -2.92 -9.49
N CYS A 36 3.16 -3.53 -10.27
CA CYS A 36 3.27 -5.00 -10.35
C CYS A 36 3.71 -5.59 -9.00
N ARG A 37 4.56 -4.88 -8.24
CA ARG A 37 4.93 -5.31 -6.90
C ARG A 37 3.73 -5.33 -5.95
N LEU A 38 2.87 -4.31 -5.99
CA LEU A 38 1.68 -4.23 -5.15
C LEU A 38 0.66 -5.30 -5.55
N GLN A 39 0.40 -5.47 -6.85
CA GLN A 39 -0.42 -6.56 -7.37
C GLN A 39 0.09 -7.93 -6.90
N LYS A 40 1.41 -8.18 -7.02
CA LYS A 40 1.99 -9.43 -6.55
C LYS A 40 1.82 -9.65 -5.04
N CYS A 41 1.80 -8.59 -4.23
CA CYS A 41 1.53 -8.72 -2.80
C CYS A 41 0.11 -9.22 -2.54
N PHE A 42 -0.89 -8.72 -3.29
CA PHE A 42 -2.26 -9.22 -3.20
C PHE A 42 -2.37 -10.66 -3.71
N GLU A 43 -1.75 -10.98 -4.85
CA GLU A 43 -1.75 -12.35 -5.42
C GLU A 43 -1.20 -13.41 -4.45
N VAL A 44 -0.21 -13.06 -3.63
CA VAL A 44 0.35 -13.99 -2.62
C VAL A 44 -0.40 -13.94 -1.28
N GLY A 45 -1.55 -13.27 -1.22
CA GLY A 45 -2.46 -13.30 -0.07
C GLY A 45 -2.26 -12.20 0.97
N MET A 46 -1.57 -11.10 0.67
CA MET A 46 -1.55 -9.96 1.60
C MET A 46 -2.90 -9.25 1.59
N SER A 47 -3.58 -9.23 2.74
CA SER A 47 -4.90 -8.60 2.92
C SER A 47 -4.77 -7.12 3.29
N LYS A 48 -5.61 -6.28 2.66
CA LYS A 48 -5.72 -4.84 2.96
C LYS A 48 -6.28 -4.62 4.36
N GLU A 49 -7.25 -5.45 4.76
CA GLU A 49 -7.98 -5.42 6.02
C GLU A 49 -7.07 -5.72 7.21
N ALA A 50 -6.04 -6.55 7.01
CA ALA A 50 -5.03 -6.84 8.02
C ALA A 50 -4.09 -5.63 8.31
N VAL A 51 -4.12 -4.58 7.47
CA VAL A 51 -3.31 -3.37 7.68
C VAL A 51 -4.09 -2.38 8.55
N ARG A 52 -3.77 -2.35 9.85
CA ARG A 52 -4.32 -1.38 10.80
C ARG A 52 -3.82 0.05 10.48
N ASN A 53 -4.72 1.03 10.49
CA ASN A 53 -4.40 2.44 10.28
C ASN A 53 -3.99 3.16 11.59
N ASP A 54 -4.20 2.51 12.74
CA ASP A 54 -4.44 3.24 13.98
C ASP A 54 -3.21 3.44 14.88
N ARG A 55 -1.99 3.16 14.39
CA ARG A 55 -0.80 3.25 15.25
C ARG A 55 -0.30 4.68 15.51
N ASN A 56 -0.91 5.72 14.94
CA ASN A 56 -0.41 7.09 15.13
C ASN A 56 -1.46 8.22 15.27
N LYS A 57 -2.73 7.91 15.52
CA LYS A 57 -3.65 8.93 16.06
C LYS A 57 -3.49 8.96 17.59
N LYS A 58 -2.55 9.77 18.09
CA LYS A 58 -2.88 10.54 19.30
C LYS A 58 -4.15 11.28 18.93
N LYS A 59 -5.28 10.99 19.58
CA LYS A 59 -6.56 11.66 19.36
C LYS A 59 -6.29 13.16 19.30
N LYS A 60 -6.41 13.76 18.12
CA LYS A 60 -6.78 15.16 18.03
C LYS A 60 -8.29 15.10 17.96
N ASP A 61 -8.93 15.43 19.07
CA ASP A 61 -10.37 15.59 19.15
C ASP A 61 -10.80 16.49 17.99
N VAL A 62 -11.65 15.95 17.13
CA VAL A 62 -12.30 16.74 16.08
C VAL A 62 -13.28 17.63 16.84
N LYS A 63 -12.94 18.91 17.02
CA LYS A 63 -13.95 19.91 17.36
C LYS A 63 -14.90 19.99 16.17
N GLU A 64 -16.10 19.48 16.39
CA GLU A 64 -17.28 19.69 15.57
C GLU A 64 -17.53 21.20 15.49
N GLU A 65 -17.29 21.79 14.32
CA GLU A 65 -17.83 23.11 13.99
C GLU A 65 -19.33 22.91 13.75
N VAL A 66 -20.11 23.21 14.78
CA VAL A 66 -21.54 23.50 14.66
C VAL A 66 -21.64 24.88 14.02
N VAL A 67 -22.15 24.92 12.79
CA VAL A 67 -22.66 26.14 12.15
C VAL A 67 -24.06 26.40 12.66
#